data_AF-A0A5C4T2H9-F1
#
_entry.id   AF-A0A5C4T2H9-F1
#
_cell.length_a   1.000
_cell.length_b   1.000
_cell.length_c   1.000
_cell.angle_alpha   90.00
_cell.angle_beta   90.00
_cell.angle_gamma   90.00
#
_symmetry.space_group_name_H-M   'P 1'
#
loop_
_entity.id
_entity.type
_entity.pdbx_description
1 polymer ?
#
loop_
_entity_poly.entity_id
_entity_poly.type
_entity_poly.pdbx_seq_one_letter_code
_entity_poly.pdbx_strand_id
1 'polypeptide(L)' 'MIIDVTPRNMNVLECFSSETRVRIIGLLNEKPYNIGELAEALGMSSAIITKHIQKLE' A
#
# COMPACT_ATOMS: atom_id res chain seq x y z
N MET A 1 12.24 6.07 -7.67
CA MET A 1 13.12 5.03 -7.12
C MET A 1 13.36 4.00 -8.23
N ILE A 2 14.60 3.54 -8.41
CA ILE A 2 14.92 2.42 -9.30
C ILE A 2 15.16 1.22 -8.38
N ILE A 3 14.48 0.09 -8.64
CA ILE A 3 14.58 -1.14 -7.84
C ILE A 3 15.03 -2.25 -8.77
N ASP A 4 16.14 -2.91 -8.44
CA ASP A 4 16.63 -4.05 -9.21
C ASP A 4 15.73 -5.27 -9.01
N VAL A 5 15.35 -5.94 -10.09
CA VAL A 5 14.52 -7.16 -10.05
C VAL A 5 15.39 -8.36 -9.70
N THR A 6 15.75 -8.48 -8.42
CA THR A 6 16.58 -9.56 -7.89
C THR A 6 15.98 -10.15 -6.63
N PRO A 7 16.33 -11.40 -6.26
CA PRO A 7 15.85 -12.04 -5.03
C PRO A 7 16.10 -11.22 -3.75
N ARG A 8 17.14 -10.37 -3.74
CA ARG A 8 17.47 -9.47 -2.63
C ARG A 8 16.33 -8.47 -2.32
N ASN A 9 15.58 -8.07 -3.34
CA ASN A 9 14.51 -7.08 -3.23
C ASN A 9 13.11 -7.73 -3.15
N MET A 10 13.01 -9.05 -2.92
CA MET A 10 11.73 -9.76 -2.93
C MET A 10 10.70 -9.19 -1.97
N ASN A 11 11.12 -8.73 -0.78
CA ASN A 11 10.20 -8.12 0.17
C ASN A 11 9.54 -6.87 -0.43
N VAL A 12 10.33 -5.98 -1.04
CA VAL A 12 9.83 -4.77 -1.68
C VAL A 12 8.91 -5.10 -2.87
N LEU A 13 9.32 -6.04 -3.70
CA LEU A 13 8.52 -6.49 -4.85
C LEU A 13 7.18 -7.12 -4.40
N GLU A 14 7.20 -7.89 -3.32
CA GLU A 14 6.00 -8.46 -2.70
C GLU A 14 5.11 -7.36 -2.11
N CYS A 15 5.67 -6.32 -1.50
CA CYS A 15 4.91 -5.17 -1.01
C CYS A 15 4.18 -4.43 -2.14
N PHE A 16 4.68 -4.45 -3.37
CA PHE A 16 3.99 -3.82 -4.51
C PHE A 16 3.07 -4.75 -5.31
N SER A 17 3.03 -6.05 -5.01
CA SER A 17 2.24 -7.02 -5.78
C SER A 17 0.72 -7.01 -5.51
N SER A 18 0.24 -6.19 -4.57
CA SER A 18 -1.19 -6.06 -4.26
C SER A 18 -1.77 -4.80 -4.89
N GLU A 19 -2.83 -4.97 -5.67
CA GLU A 19 -3.59 -3.85 -6.24
C GLU A 19 -4.02 -2.83 -5.17
N THR A 20 -4.54 -3.29 -4.03
CA THR A 20 -4.92 -2.42 -2.91
C THR A 20 -3.75 -1.57 -2.43
N ARG A 21 -2.54 -2.15 -2.29
CA ARG A 21 -1.35 -1.39 -1.85
C ARG A 21 -0.90 -0.37 -2.88
N VAL A 22 -0.95 -0.72 -4.17
CA VAL A 22 -0.67 0.23 -5.26
C VAL A 22 -1.67 1.40 -5.23
N ARG A 23 -2.96 1.13 -5.02
CA ARG A 23 -3.99 2.16 -4.89
C ARG A 23 -3.80 3.04 -3.65
N ILE A 24 -3.41 2.46 -2.50
CA ILE A 24 -3.07 3.23 -1.29
C ILE A 24 -1.95 4.22 -1.58
N ILE A 25 -0.86 3.78 -2.23
CA ILE A 25 0.26 4.66 -2.58
C ILE A 25 -0.19 5.80 -3.52
N GLY A 26 -1.06 5.50 -4.48
CA GLY A 26 -1.66 6.50 -5.36
C GLY A 26 -2.42 7.58 -4.60
N LEU A 27 -3.30 7.18 -3.68
CA LEU A 27 -4.07 8.11 -2.84
C LEU A 27 -3.14 8.97 -1.95
N LEU A 28 -2.13 8.35 -1.34
CA LEU A 28 -1.16 9.06 -0.50
C LEU A 28 -0.32 10.10 -1.27
N ASN A 29 -0.21 9.96 -2.60
CA ASN A 29 0.46 10.93 -3.45
C ASN A 29 -0.41 12.17 -3.75
N GLU A 30 -1.73 12.09 -3.57
CA GLU A 30 -2.64 13.23 -3.74
C GLU A 30 -2.65 14.13 -2.49
N LYS A 31 -2.74 13.50 -1.32
CA LYS A 31 -2.69 14.16 -0.01
C LYS A 31 -2.38 13.13 1.08
N PRO A 32 -2.04 13.55 2.31
CA PRO A 32 -2.05 12.65 3.45
C PRO A 32 -3.47 12.10 3.68
N TYR A 33 -3.58 10.79 3.85
CA TYR A 33 -4.81 10.11 4.29
C TYR A 33 -4.55 9.41 5.63
N ASN A 34 -5.56 9.42 6.50
CA ASN A 34 -5.60 8.49 7.63
C ASN A 34 -6.22 7.14 7.23
N ILE A 35 -6.12 6.13 8.12
CA ILE A 35 -6.62 4.77 7.85
C ILE A 35 -8.13 4.76 7.52
N GLY A 36 -8.93 5.60 8.18
CA GLY A 36 -10.37 5.70 7.94
C GLY A 36 -10.69 6.30 6.58
N GLU A 37 -10.00 7.36 6.17
CA GLU A 37 -10.18 7.98 4.85
C GLU A 37 -9.75 7.02 3.72
N LEU A 38 -8.68 6.24 3.91
CA LEU A 38 -8.28 5.20 2.95
C LEU A 38 -9.33 4.09 2.86
N ALA A 39 -9.89 3.68 3.99
CA ALA A 39 -10.93 2.66 4.05
C ALA A 39 -12.19 3.10 3.30
N GLU A 40 -12.62 4.35 3.51
CA GLU A 40 -13.74 4.96 2.79
C GLU A 40 -13.45 5.05 1.28
N ALA A 41 -12.31 5.61 0.89
CA ALA A 41 -11.94 5.79 -0.52
C ALA A 41 -11.82 4.47 -1.30
N LEU A 42 -11.46 3.37 -0.61
CA LEU A 42 -11.28 2.05 -1.22
C LEU A 42 -12.49 1.14 -1.06
N GLY A 43 -13.53 1.55 -0.30
CA GLY A 43 -14.70 0.73 -0.02
C GLY A 43 -14.38 -0.52 0.82
N MET A 44 -13.43 -0.42 1.74
CA MET A 44 -12.93 -1.52 2.57
C MET A 44 -13.05 -1.18 4.05
N SER A 45 -12.89 -2.18 4.92
CA SER A 45 -12.83 -1.92 6.36
C SER A 45 -11.46 -1.38 6.77
N SER A 46 -11.43 -0.54 7.80
CA SER A 46 -10.19 -0.02 8.40
C SER A 46 -9.23 -1.14 8.82
N ALA A 47 -9.77 -2.26 9.33
CA ALA A 47 -8.96 -3.42 9.72
C ALA A 47 -8.23 -4.07 8.53
N ILE A 48 -8.84 -4.11 7.34
CA ILE A 48 -8.17 -4.60 6.13
C ILE A 48 -7.10 -3.60 5.69
N ILE A 49 -7.40 -2.30 5.69
CA ILE A 49 -6.42 -1.26 5.35
C ILE A 49 -5.22 -1.28 6.28
N THR A 50 -5.41 -1.42 7.59
CA THR A 50 -4.32 -1.55 8.56
C THR A 50 -3.37 -2.69 8.19
N LYS A 51 -3.89 -3.86 7.78
CA LYS A 51 -3.04 -4.98 7.33
C LYS A 51 -2.26 -4.66 6.06
N HIS A 52 -2.84 -3.92 5.13
CA HIS A 52 -2.12 -3.47 3.92
C HIS A 52 -1.02 -2.47 4.25
N ILE A 53 -1.28 -1.52 5.17
CA ILE A 53 -0.29 -0.54 5.65
C ILE A 53 0.85 -1.24 6.39
N GLN A 54 0.55 -2.19 7.27
CA GLN A 54 1.57 -2.97 7.98
C GLN A 54 2.50 -3.79 7.06
N LYS A 55 2.05 -4.14 5.85
CA LYS A 55 2.90 -4.79 4.85
C LYS A 55 3.71 -3.77 4.04
N LEU A 56 3.31 -2.50 4.01
CA LEU A 56 4.03 -1.41 3.33
C LEU A 56 5.12 -0.78 4.21
N GLU A 57 4.96 -0.85 5.53
CA GLU A 57 5.99 -0.51 6.55
C GLU A 57 7.09 -1.58 6.64
#